data_AF-A0A1G5SI38-F1
#
_entry.id   AF-A0A1G5SI38-F1
#
_cell.length_a   1.000
_cell.length_b   1.000
_cell.length_c   1.000
_cell.angle_alpha   90.00
_cell.angle_beta   90.00
_cell.angle_gamma   90.00
#
_symmetry.space_group_name_H-M   'P 1'
#
loop_
_entity.id
_entity.type
_entity.pdbx_description
1 polymer ?
#
loop_
_entity_poly.entity_id
_entity_poly.type
_entity_poly.pdbx_seq_one_letter_code
_entity_poly.pdbx_strand_id
1 'polypeptide(L)'
;MRFTLLLLFFLLTGCASVKERGIPIPGSADWLEQVDIAAKIQDNNTVGTEIGSHEWMQAIGHQYGLVDGDGHGPDLGSNEWINALHYKVFNRQLLATADKVYISIDGERLAVFFDKSSTVATIIFAGRKVMLPQSVAASGVRFNQDENEIFWVKGRAATYWKQGKKIFEGAEECR
;
A
#
# COMPACT_ATOMS: atom_id res chain seq x y z
N MET A 1 -14.24 41.21 -50.50
CA MET A 1 -13.66 40.78 -49.21
C MET A 1 -14.74 40.02 -48.45
N ARG A 2 -14.56 38.71 -48.23
CA ARG A 2 -15.55 37.84 -47.60
C ARG A 2 -15.32 37.82 -46.08
N PHE A 3 -16.31 38.24 -45.30
CA PHE A 3 -16.31 38.15 -43.84
C PHE A 3 -16.69 36.71 -43.44
N THR A 4 -15.72 35.96 -42.92
CA THR A 4 -15.95 34.63 -42.37
C THR A 4 -16.43 34.77 -40.93
N LEU A 5 -17.69 34.39 -40.69
CA LEU A 5 -18.32 34.25 -39.38
C LEU A 5 -17.65 33.08 -38.63
N LEU A 6 -16.83 33.38 -37.61
CA LEU A 6 -16.24 32.36 -36.75
C LEU A 6 -17.26 32.00 -35.65
N LEU A 7 -17.94 30.87 -35.84
CA LEU A 7 -18.85 30.30 -34.84
C LEU A 7 -17.98 29.74 -33.69
N LEU A 8 -18.14 30.31 -32.50
CA LEU A 8 -17.54 29.83 -31.25
C LEU A 8 -18.03 28.39 -30.97
N PHE A 9 -17.16 27.39 -31.11
CA PHE A 9 -17.37 26.09 -30.49
C PHE A 9 -16.96 26.19 -29.02
N PHE A 10 -17.94 26.26 -28.12
CA PHE A 10 -17.75 25.94 -26.71
C PHE A 10 -17.42 24.44 -26.61
N LEU A 11 -16.13 24.10 -26.63
CA LEU A 11 -15.66 22.80 -26.16
C LEU A 11 -15.81 22.80 -24.64
N LEU A 12 -16.98 22.37 -24.16
CA LEU A 12 -17.11 21.77 -22.82
C LEU A 12 -16.36 20.43 -22.85
N THR A 13 -15.04 20.48 -22.91
CA THR A 13 -14.22 19.35 -22.48
C THR A 13 -14.33 19.36 -20.96
N GLY A 14 -15.27 18.58 -20.46
CA GLY A 14 -15.31 18.25 -19.04
C GLY A 14 -13.93 17.74 -18.66
N CYS A 15 -13.21 18.53 -17.85
CA CYS A 15 -12.17 18.00 -16.99
C CYS A 15 -12.87 17.04 -16.03
N ALA A 16 -13.10 15.79 -16.47
CA ALA A 16 -13.06 14.69 -15.54
C ALA A 16 -11.62 14.69 -15.04
N SER A 17 -11.39 15.44 -13.96
CA SER A 17 -10.23 15.26 -13.12
C SER A 17 -10.27 13.80 -12.73
N VAL A 18 -9.47 12.98 -13.42
CA VAL A 18 -9.06 11.67 -12.93
C VAL A 18 -8.38 12.01 -11.63
N LYS A 19 -9.18 12.02 -10.56
CA LYS A 19 -8.72 12.23 -9.19
C LYS A 19 -7.58 11.25 -9.04
N GLU A 20 -6.35 11.75 -8.94
CA GLU A 20 -5.19 10.91 -8.66
C GLU A 20 -5.53 10.11 -7.41
N ARG A 21 -5.95 8.85 -7.60
CA ARG A 21 -6.07 7.93 -6.49
C ARG A 21 -4.62 7.68 -6.11
N GLY A 22 -4.19 8.32 -5.03
CA GLY A 22 -2.86 8.08 -4.45
C GLY A 22 -2.66 6.58 -4.25
N ILE A 23 -1.40 6.16 -4.21
CA ILE A 23 -1.04 4.75 -4.13
C ILE A 23 -1.68 4.15 -2.86
N PRO A 24 -2.55 3.13 -2.98
CA PRO A 24 -3.31 2.62 -1.86
C PRO A 24 -2.44 1.76 -0.93
N ILE A 25 -2.88 1.62 0.32
CA ILE A 25 -2.19 0.82 1.33
C ILE A 25 -2.04 -0.62 0.81
N PRO A 26 -0.82 -1.17 0.65
CA PRO A 26 -0.59 -2.49 0.07
C PRO A 26 -1.45 -3.57 0.75
N GLY A 27 -2.16 -4.37 -0.05
CA GLY A 27 -3.06 -5.43 0.43
C GLY A 27 -4.34 -4.96 1.14
N SER A 28 -4.73 -3.69 1.02
CA SER A 28 -6.07 -3.21 1.42
C SER A 28 -7.10 -3.49 0.33
N ALA A 29 -8.40 -3.35 0.64
CA ALA A 29 -9.47 -3.51 -0.36
C ALA A 29 -9.30 -2.56 -1.56
N ASP A 30 -9.02 -1.28 -1.31
CA ASP A 30 -8.74 -0.29 -2.38
C ASP A 30 -7.49 -0.68 -3.20
N TRP A 31 -6.48 -1.26 -2.56
CA TRP A 31 -5.31 -1.78 -3.28
C TRP A 31 -5.67 -2.97 -4.17
N LEU A 32 -6.47 -3.92 -3.69
CA LEU A 32 -6.93 -5.07 -4.49
C LEU A 32 -7.76 -4.59 -5.70
N GLU A 33 -8.66 -3.63 -5.50
CA GLU A 33 -9.44 -3.02 -6.58
C GLU A 33 -8.55 -2.32 -7.61
N GLN A 34 -7.55 -1.57 -7.18
CA GLN A 34 -6.65 -0.87 -8.11
C GLN A 34 -5.73 -1.82 -8.88
N VAL A 35 -5.27 -2.90 -8.25
CA VAL A 35 -4.54 -3.98 -8.92
C VAL A 35 -5.43 -4.64 -9.98
N ASP A 36 -6.67 -4.97 -9.63
CA ASP A 36 -7.63 -5.59 -10.53
C ASP A 36 -7.92 -4.71 -11.76
N ILE A 37 -8.12 -3.40 -11.53
CA ILE A 37 -8.27 -2.41 -12.61
C ILE A 37 -7.02 -2.39 -13.51
N ALA A 38 -5.82 -2.35 -12.93
CA ALA A 38 -4.57 -2.33 -13.71
C ALA A 38 -4.38 -3.62 -14.52
N ALA A 39 -4.69 -4.78 -13.95
CA ALA A 39 -4.61 -6.07 -14.61
C ALA A 39 -5.53 -6.16 -15.84
N LYS A 40 -6.78 -5.68 -15.71
CA LYS A 40 -7.77 -5.64 -16.81
C LYS A 40 -7.39 -4.70 -17.95
N ILE A 41 -6.55 -3.69 -17.68
CA ILE A 41 -6.02 -2.79 -18.71
C ILE A 41 -4.91 -3.48 -19.51
N GLN A 42 -4.07 -4.29 -18.85
CA GLN A 42 -2.94 -4.97 -19.49
C GLN A 42 -3.34 -6.16 -20.35
N ASP A 43 -4.36 -6.91 -19.93
CA ASP A 43 -4.87 -8.05 -20.68
C ASP A 43 -6.40 -8.02 -20.64
N ASN A 44 -7.06 -8.18 -21.78
CA ASN A 44 -8.50 -7.95 -21.95
C ASN A 44 -9.39 -8.99 -21.23
N ASN A 45 -8.82 -9.81 -20.34
CA ASN A 45 -9.49 -10.99 -19.82
C ASN A 45 -8.94 -11.50 -18.47
N THR A 46 -8.75 -10.62 -17.48
CA THR A 46 -8.60 -11.09 -16.10
C THR A 46 -9.93 -11.71 -15.65
N VAL A 47 -9.88 -13.02 -15.39
CA VAL A 47 -11.01 -13.93 -15.12
C VAL A 47 -11.99 -13.33 -14.11
N GLY A 48 -13.30 -13.52 -14.34
CA GLY A 48 -14.41 -13.08 -13.48
C GLY A 48 -14.48 -13.78 -12.11
N THR A 49 -13.33 -13.91 -11.44
CA THR A 49 -13.16 -14.42 -10.08
C THR A 49 -13.33 -13.30 -9.06
N GLU A 50 -13.68 -13.66 -7.83
CA GLU A 50 -13.81 -12.73 -6.72
C GLU A 50 -12.46 -12.06 -6.38
N ILE A 51 -12.42 -10.73 -6.34
CA ILE A 51 -11.20 -9.96 -6.05
C ILE A 51 -10.66 -10.37 -4.67
N GLY A 52 -9.37 -10.73 -4.62
CA GLY A 52 -8.73 -11.17 -3.40
C GLY A 52 -8.97 -12.66 -3.04
N SER A 53 -9.65 -13.44 -3.89
CA SER A 53 -9.69 -14.90 -3.74
C SER A 53 -8.34 -15.54 -4.09
N HIS A 54 -8.16 -16.81 -3.74
CA HIS A 54 -6.95 -17.56 -4.08
C HIS A 54 -6.74 -17.63 -5.60
N GLU A 55 -7.81 -17.90 -6.35
CA GLU A 55 -7.82 -17.99 -7.81
C GLU A 55 -7.48 -16.64 -8.45
N TRP A 56 -8.03 -15.55 -7.90
CA TRP A 56 -7.67 -14.19 -8.33
C TRP A 56 -6.18 -13.91 -8.08
N MET A 57 -5.67 -14.23 -6.89
CA MET A 57 -4.24 -14.03 -6.57
C MET A 57 -3.34 -14.87 -7.47
N GLN A 58 -3.73 -16.11 -7.79
CA GLN A 58 -2.98 -16.98 -8.69
C GLN A 58 -2.94 -16.40 -10.11
N ALA A 59 -4.10 -15.99 -10.65
CA ALA A 59 -4.18 -15.39 -11.98
C ALA A 59 -3.33 -14.12 -12.10
N ILE A 60 -3.44 -13.22 -11.11
CA ILE A 60 -2.62 -12.01 -11.02
C ILE A 60 -1.13 -12.35 -10.87
N GLY A 61 -0.81 -13.34 -10.04
CA GLY A 61 0.55 -13.83 -9.83
C GLY A 61 1.22 -14.28 -11.12
N HIS A 62 0.51 -15.06 -11.95
CA HIS A 62 1.00 -15.46 -13.26
C HIS A 62 1.08 -14.28 -14.23
N GLN A 63 0.06 -13.42 -14.29
CA GLN A 63 0.02 -12.27 -15.19
C GLN A 63 1.21 -11.32 -15.01
N TYR A 64 1.60 -11.07 -13.75
CA TYR A 64 2.74 -10.20 -13.42
C TYR A 64 4.07 -10.94 -13.28
N GLY A 65 4.10 -12.26 -13.57
CA GLY A 65 5.30 -13.09 -13.51
C GLY A 65 5.89 -13.22 -12.10
N LEU A 66 5.02 -13.27 -11.09
CA LEU A 66 5.40 -13.51 -9.68
C LEU A 66 5.48 -15.00 -9.37
N VAL A 67 4.68 -15.81 -10.08
CA VAL A 67 4.67 -17.26 -9.98
C VAL A 67 5.07 -17.82 -11.34
N ASP A 68 6.08 -18.67 -11.36
CA ASP A 68 6.54 -19.32 -12.60
C ASP A 68 5.58 -20.45 -13.02
N GLY A 69 5.86 -21.08 -14.17
CA GLY A 69 5.05 -22.18 -14.70
C GLY A 69 5.08 -23.46 -13.85
N ASP A 70 6.05 -23.57 -12.95
CA ASP A 70 6.23 -24.72 -12.03
C ASP A 70 5.59 -24.44 -10.65
N GLY A 71 5.03 -23.24 -10.46
CA GLY A 71 4.39 -22.84 -9.20
C GLY A 71 5.37 -22.29 -8.15
N HIS A 72 6.63 -22.04 -8.51
CA HIS A 72 7.56 -21.36 -7.60
C HIS A 72 7.30 -19.86 -7.60
N GLY A 73 7.36 -19.28 -6.41
CA GLY A 73 7.12 -17.86 -6.19
C GLY A 73 6.79 -17.61 -4.72
N PRO A 74 6.52 -16.34 -4.36
CA PRO A 74 6.05 -16.02 -3.03
C PRO A 74 4.67 -16.63 -2.81
N ASP A 75 4.40 -17.09 -1.59
CA ASP A 75 3.09 -17.62 -1.20
C ASP A 75 1.99 -16.59 -1.51
N LEU A 76 0.90 -17.03 -2.15
CA LEU A 76 -0.18 -16.14 -2.59
C LEU A 76 -0.77 -15.36 -1.40
N GLY A 77 -0.85 -14.04 -1.54
CA GLY A 77 -1.37 -13.14 -0.50
C GLY A 77 -0.41 -12.89 0.66
N SER A 78 0.77 -13.51 0.67
CA SER A 78 1.83 -13.17 1.63
C SER A 78 2.30 -11.72 1.45
N ASN A 79 2.98 -11.17 2.46
CA ASN A 79 3.54 -9.84 2.33
C ASN A 79 4.65 -9.78 1.28
N GLU A 80 5.37 -10.88 1.03
CA GLU A 80 6.33 -10.96 -0.07
C GLU A 80 5.62 -10.81 -1.42
N TRP A 81 4.52 -11.54 -1.61
CA TRP A 81 3.68 -11.46 -2.80
C TRP A 81 3.09 -10.05 -2.99
N ILE A 82 2.54 -9.46 -1.93
CA ILE A 82 1.99 -8.09 -1.95
C ILE A 82 3.08 -7.08 -2.33
N ASN A 83 4.29 -7.21 -1.77
CA ASN A 83 5.40 -6.29 -2.03
C ASN A 83 5.87 -6.39 -3.48
N ALA A 84 6.05 -7.61 -3.98
CA ALA A 84 6.47 -7.87 -5.35
C ALA A 84 5.43 -7.35 -6.35
N LEU A 85 4.15 -7.63 -6.09
CA LEU A 85 3.06 -7.16 -6.93
C LEU A 85 2.93 -5.63 -6.91
N HIS A 86 3.05 -5.01 -5.73
CA HIS A 86 3.00 -3.56 -5.61
C HIS A 86 4.07 -2.89 -6.48
N TYR A 87 5.30 -3.43 -6.49
CA TYR A 87 6.35 -2.94 -7.37
C TYR A 87 5.99 -3.09 -8.85
N LYS A 88 5.47 -4.25 -9.27
CA LYS A 88 5.12 -4.53 -10.67
C LYS A 88 3.97 -3.64 -11.17
N VAL A 89 2.95 -3.44 -10.36
CA VAL A 89 1.73 -2.69 -10.73
C VAL A 89 1.98 -1.17 -10.69
N PHE A 90 2.58 -0.67 -9.61
CA PHE A 90 2.71 0.78 -9.38
C PHE A 90 4.08 1.33 -9.77
N ASN A 91 5.04 0.48 -10.16
CA ASN A 91 6.43 0.84 -10.45
C ASN A 91 7.07 1.66 -9.31
N ARG A 92 6.77 1.26 -8.07
CA ARG A 92 7.23 1.90 -6.84
C ARG A 92 7.57 0.84 -5.81
N GLN A 93 8.68 1.02 -5.10
CA GLN A 93 8.96 0.19 -3.93
C GLN A 93 8.00 0.56 -2.80
N LEU A 94 7.56 -0.44 -2.03
CA LEU A 94 6.64 -0.25 -0.91
C LEU A 94 7.11 0.84 0.06
N LEU A 95 8.40 0.86 0.37
CA LEU A 95 8.96 1.86 1.27
C LEU A 95 8.72 3.27 0.73
N ALA A 96 8.91 3.50 -0.58
CA ALA A 96 8.72 4.81 -1.19
C ALA A 96 7.26 5.31 -1.16
N THR A 97 6.29 4.42 -0.91
CA THR A 97 4.87 4.75 -0.88
C THR A 97 4.30 4.83 0.54
N ALA A 98 5.11 4.49 1.55
CA ALA A 98 4.74 4.63 2.96
C ALA A 98 4.75 6.10 3.40
N ASP A 99 3.78 6.46 4.24
CA ASP A 99 3.66 7.80 4.85
C ASP A 99 4.87 8.10 5.73
N LYS A 100 5.33 7.09 6.48
CA LYS A 100 6.57 7.16 7.26
C LYS A 100 7.37 5.88 7.10
N VAL A 101 8.68 6.02 7.11
CA VAL A 101 9.61 4.91 7.26
C VAL A 101 10.51 5.19 8.44
N TYR A 102 10.66 4.21 9.31
CA TYR A 102 11.61 4.23 10.41
C TYR A 102 12.73 3.26 10.10
N ILE A 103 13.96 3.66 10.41
CA ILE A 103 15.16 2.84 10.24
C ILE A 103 15.82 2.55 11.59
N SER A 104 16.12 1.29 11.86
CA SER A 104 16.86 0.88 13.05
C SER A 104 18.36 1.14 12.90
N ILE A 105 19.12 1.01 13.99
CA ILE A 105 20.59 1.12 13.94
C ILE A 105 21.23 0.04 13.06
N ASP A 106 20.58 -1.11 12.94
CA ASP A 106 21.00 -2.24 12.12
C ASP A 106 20.56 -2.10 10.65
N GLY A 107 19.90 -0.99 10.30
CA GLY A 107 19.44 -0.70 8.94
C GLY A 107 18.12 -1.37 8.54
N GLU A 108 17.44 -2.04 9.47
CA GLU A 108 16.11 -2.59 9.22
C GLU A 108 15.09 -1.46 9.07
N ARG A 109 14.11 -1.64 8.18
CA ARG A 109 13.10 -0.62 7.89
C ARG A 109 11.70 -1.08 8.26
N LEU A 110 10.97 -0.21 8.95
CA LEU A 110 9.58 -0.35 9.30
C LEU A 110 8.78 0.70 8.55
N ALA A 111 7.87 0.25 7.68
CA ALA A 111 6.99 1.11 6.91
C ALA A 111 5.67 1.33 7.67
N VAL A 112 5.18 2.56 7.67
CA VAL A 112 3.90 2.93 8.27
C VAL A 112 3.03 3.60 7.22
N PHE A 113 1.81 3.11 7.10
CA PHE A 113 0.74 3.71 6.31
C PHE A 113 -0.39 4.08 7.26
N PHE A 114 -0.88 5.30 7.18
CA PHE A 114 -2.00 5.77 7.96
C PHE A 114 -3.27 5.71 7.11
N ASP A 115 -4.39 5.36 7.74
CA ASP A 115 -5.69 5.67 7.12
C ASP A 115 -5.87 7.19 7.00
N LYS A 116 -6.89 7.62 6.24
CA LYS A 116 -7.13 9.05 5.95
C LYS A 116 -7.36 9.89 7.22
N SER A 117 -7.87 9.28 8.28
CA SER A 117 -8.08 9.90 9.60
C SER A 117 -6.88 9.77 10.54
N SER A 118 -5.83 9.05 10.15
CA SER A 118 -4.70 8.67 11.00
C SER A 118 -5.08 7.96 12.31
N THR A 119 -6.26 7.36 12.34
CA THR A 119 -6.80 6.58 13.46
C THR A 119 -6.34 5.13 13.43
N VAL A 120 -5.82 4.66 12.30
CA VAL A 120 -5.26 3.32 12.15
C VAL A 120 -3.90 3.42 11.47
N ALA A 121 -2.88 2.84 12.10
CA ALA A 121 -1.57 2.63 11.49
C ALA A 121 -1.48 1.20 10.96
N THR A 122 -1.26 1.05 9.65
CA THR A 122 -0.84 -0.21 9.05
C THR A 122 0.68 -0.24 9.01
N ILE A 123 1.27 -1.18 9.74
CA ILE A 123 2.71 -1.37 9.83
C ILE A 123 3.12 -2.54 8.98
N ILE A 124 4.20 -2.36 8.21
CA ILE A 124 4.86 -3.44 7.49
C ILE A 124 6.31 -3.52 7.98
N PHE A 125 6.65 -4.63 8.64
CA PHE A 125 7.96 -4.88 9.22
C PHE A 125 8.32 -6.36 9.15
N ALA A 126 9.55 -6.69 8.72
CA ALA A 126 10.04 -8.05 8.60
C ALA A 126 9.06 -9.01 7.88
N GLY A 127 8.45 -8.54 6.79
CA GLY A 127 7.47 -9.32 6.02
C GLY A 127 6.16 -9.59 6.76
N ARG A 128 5.83 -8.84 7.82
CA ARG A 128 4.53 -8.86 8.52
C ARG A 128 3.79 -7.55 8.29
N LYS A 129 2.49 -7.64 8.02
CA LYS A 129 1.56 -6.52 7.97
C LYS A 129 0.61 -6.58 9.16
N VAL A 130 0.48 -5.49 9.90
CA VAL A 130 -0.40 -5.40 11.07
C VAL A 130 -1.15 -4.07 11.06
N MET A 131 -2.46 -4.11 11.33
CA MET A 131 -3.29 -2.91 11.48
C MET A 131 -3.49 -2.62 12.96
N LEU A 132 -3.08 -1.43 13.40
CA LEU A 132 -3.14 -1.01 14.80
C LEU A 132 -3.98 0.26 14.93
N PRO A 133 -5.11 0.21 15.65
CA PRO A 133 -5.87 1.41 15.93
C PRO A 133 -5.11 2.31 16.91
N GLN A 134 -5.30 3.61 16.80
CA GLN A 134 -4.72 4.59 17.70
C GLN A 134 -5.33 4.44 19.10
N SER A 135 -4.49 4.58 20.12
CA SER A 135 -4.90 4.55 21.52
C SER A 135 -4.52 5.83 22.23
N VAL A 136 -5.15 6.07 23.38
CA VAL A 136 -4.75 7.14 24.29
C VAL A 136 -3.34 6.87 24.83
N ALA A 137 -2.52 7.91 24.89
CA ALA A 137 -1.19 7.90 25.50
C ALA A 137 -0.93 9.22 26.21
N ALA A 138 -0.20 9.17 27.32
CA ALA A 138 0.20 10.36 28.06
C ALA A 138 1.24 11.22 27.31
N SER A 139 1.99 10.62 26.38
CA SER A 139 2.95 11.31 25.52
C SER A 139 3.23 10.51 24.26
N GLY A 140 3.43 11.23 23.14
CA GLY A 140 3.59 10.63 21.81
C GLY A 140 2.28 10.12 21.23
N VAL A 141 2.39 9.40 20.12
CA VAL A 141 1.26 8.76 19.43
C VAL A 141 1.42 7.25 19.56
N ARG A 142 0.40 6.59 20.10
CA ARG A 142 0.41 5.15 20.34
C ARG A 142 -0.68 4.48 19.50
N PHE A 143 -0.34 3.33 18.94
CA PHE A 143 -1.24 2.47 18.20
C PHE A 143 -1.10 1.05 18.76
N ASN A 144 -2.21 0.41 19.11
CA ASN A 144 -2.19 -0.96 19.60
C ASN A 144 -3.55 -1.63 19.43
N GLN A 145 -3.54 -2.93 19.16
CA GLN A 145 -4.76 -3.74 19.17
C GLN A 145 -5.06 -4.25 20.59
N ASP A 146 -4.01 -4.63 21.32
CA ASP A 146 -4.07 -5.13 22.69
C ASP A 146 -2.78 -4.72 23.45
N GLU A 147 -2.50 -5.36 24.59
CA GLU A 147 -1.27 -5.11 25.37
C GLU A 147 -0.02 -5.79 24.78
N ASN A 148 -0.21 -6.72 23.85
CA ASN A 148 0.86 -7.51 23.26
C ASN A 148 1.39 -6.90 21.97
N GLU A 149 0.62 -6.12 21.23
CA GLU A 149 1.07 -5.55 19.96
C GLU A 149 0.93 -4.03 19.95
N ILE A 150 2.06 -3.33 20.15
CA ILE A 150 2.10 -1.88 20.41
C ILE A 150 3.14 -1.22 19.51
N PHE A 151 2.70 -0.23 18.74
CA PHE A 151 3.56 0.71 18.05
C PHE A 151 3.47 2.07 18.70
N TRP A 152 4.62 2.66 19.03
CA TRP A 152 4.67 3.93 19.74
C TRP A 152 5.67 4.86 19.08
N VAL A 153 5.17 6.01 18.66
CA VAL A 153 5.93 7.11 18.07
C VAL A 153 6.12 8.21 19.12
N LYS A 154 7.36 8.65 19.32
CA LYS A 154 7.73 9.76 20.20
C LYS A 154 8.65 10.72 19.44
N GLY A 155 8.11 11.86 19.01
CA GLY A 155 8.82 12.77 18.11
C GLY A 155 9.19 12.06 16.81
N ARG A 156 10.50 11.98 16.52
CA ARG A 156 11.03 11.25 15.36
C ARG A 156 11.40 9.80 15.64
N ALA A 157 11.33 9.35 16.88
CA ALA A 157 11.65 7.97 17.24
C ALA A 157 10.39 7.10 17.21
N ALA A 158 10.56 5.82 16.90
CA ALA A 158 9.51 4.82 17.03
C ALA A 158 10.02 3.53 17.65
N THR A 159 9.12 2.86 18.37
CA THR A 159 9.33 1.50 18.89
C THR A 159 8.15 0.64 18.52
N TYR A 160 8.41 -0.63 18.22
CA TYR A 160 7.39 -1.63 17.99
C TYR A 160 7.63 -2.82 18.93
N TRP A 161 6.60 -3.16 19.67
CA TRP A 161 6.60 -4.21 20.67
C TRP A 161 5.61 -5.30 20.27
N LYS A 162 6.05 -6.55 20.44
CA LYS A 162 5.24 -7.74 20.23
C LYS A 162 5.44 -8.71 21.39
N GLN A 163 4.35 -9.18 22.00
CA GLN A 163 4.34 -10.10 23.15
C GLN A 163 5.26 -9.61 24.29
N GLY A 164 5.18 -8.32 24.62
CA GLY A 164 6.01 -7.69 25.65
C GLY A 164 7.49 -7.51 25.29
N LYS A 165 7.94 -7.95 24.10
CA LYS A 165 9.31 -7.75 23.61
C LYS A 165 9.37 -6.62 22.60
N LYS A 166 10.32 -5.70 22.76
CA LYS A 166 10.66 -4.71 21.74
C LYS A 166 11.33 -5.43 20.57
N ILE A 167 10.68 -5.42 19.41
CA ILE A 167 11.17 -6.07 18.19
C ILE A 167 11.70 -5.07 17.17
N PHE A 168 11.48 -3.77 17.38
CA PHE A 168 12.05 -2.71 16.58
C PHE A 168 12.22 -1.44 17.42
N GLU A 169 13.31 -0.74 17.15
CA GLU A 169 13.57 0.62 17.61
C GLU A 169 14.31 1.36 16.52
N GLY A 170 13.87 2.57 16.21
CA GLY A 170 14.47 3.35 15.13
C GLY A 170 14.02 4.80 15.11
N ALA A 171 14.56 5.53 14.14
CA ALA A 171 14.22 6.91 13.88
C ALA A 171 13.62 7.07 12.49
N GLU A 172 12.76 8.08 12.32
CA GLU A 172 12.14 8.41 11.04
C GLU A 172 13.23 8.76 10.02
N GLU A 173 13.28 7.98 8.94
CA GLU A 173 14.19 8.17 7.80
C GLU A 173 13.86 9.52 7.14
N CYS A 174 14.81 10.47 7.17
CA CYS A 174 14.68 11.72 6.42
C CYS A 174 14.61 11.39 4.92
N ARG A 175 13.56 11.86 4.24
CA ARG A 175 13.46 11.87 2.79
C ARG A 175 13.74 13.26 2.25
#